data_AF-A0A318HD98-F1
#
_entry.id   AF-A0A318HD98-F1
#
_cell.length_a   1.000
_cell.length_b   1.000
_cell.length_c   1.000
_cell.angle_alpha   90.00
_cell.angle_beta   90.00
_cell.angle_gamma   90.00
#
_symmetry.space_group_name_H-M   'P 1'
#
loop_
_entity.id
_entity.type
_entity.pdbx_description
1 polymer ?
#
loop_
_entity_poly.entity_id
_entity_poly.type
_entity_poly.pdbx_seq_one_letter_code
_entity_poly.pdbx_strand_id
1 'polypeptide(L)'
;MTGVSTDEIDRELASRTDEVAAMSATMIELDNHPGLEHVRRCPPTGVTAQRWAVIERSLALLWEDLGRATSILDSAQAIRARRSKPADSDRAELTRLLSERALEVSRQAVPLAQRRITDPAEMVEYVGLADIVERMRVAYPAVAAFFDAVDEIDSLIAKGLAPSQRRLDEVGATGPKEIVELLRMSATDPLSLTNDAVEERIWVIADGVERRSAELAELAALQANWSDALATTAVQLDALGEATRQAAQVRIYAEQTVVAGPLPMHSDTEPALRAELEVVATGSIGPPVPAALLSLQRRIDAALRFVSEDERLAQGLLDRRRELKGRLTVYQAKAARLGLGEDSNLLASGRIADGLLSRRPCDLRALTRAVTDFQQMVVEKQGKTR
;
A
#
# COMPACT_ATOMS: atom_id res chain seq x y z
N MET A 1 4.28 -36.69 63.54
CA MET A 1 4.49 -36.10 62.21
C MET A 1 5.93 -36.37 61.83
N THR A 2 6.17 -37.35 60.96
CA THR A 2 7.50 -37.68 60.43
C THR A 2 8.09 -36.43 59.80
N GLY A 3 9.11 -35.86 60.43
CA GLY A 3 9.76 -34.64 59.94
C GLY A 3 10.35 -34.87 58.57
N VAL A 4 10.13 -33.94 57.65
CA VAL A 4 10.73 -33.91 56.31
C VAL A 4 12.23 -34.11 56.43
N SER A 5 12.81 -34.98 55.61
CA SER A 5 14.25 -35.28 55.66
C SER A 5 15.07 -34.09 55.16
N THR A 6 16.31 -33.95 55.63
CA THR A 6 17.22 -32.89 55.16
C THR A 6 17.42 -32.94 53.63
N ASP A 7 17.49 -34.13 53.04
CA ASP A 7 17.67 -34.31 51.60
C ASP A 7 16.45 -33.84 50.79
N GLU A 8 15.24 -33.95 51.35
CA GLU A 8 14.02 -33.42 50.74
C GLU A 8 13.97 -31.89 50.80
N ILE A 9 14.39 -31.30 51.93
CA ILE A 9 14.50 -29.84 52.08
C ILE A 9 15.55 -29.27 51.13
N ASP A 10 16.71 -29.93 51.00
CA ASP A 10 17.77 -29.49 50.08
C ASP A 10 17.32 -29.57 48.62
N ARG A 11 16.56 -30.60 48.25
CA ARG A 11 15.98 -30.74 46.92
C ARG A 11 14.93 -29.67 46.63
N GLU A 12 14.03 -29.41 47.57
CA GLU A 12 13.03 -28.35 47.42
C GLU A 12 13.69 -26.97 47.33
N LEU A 13 14.68 -26.70 48.19
CA LEU A 13 15.43 -25.44 48.17
C LEU A 13 16.14 -25.24 46.82
N ALA A 14 16.77 -26.28 46.28
CA ALA A 14 17.38 -26.24 44.96
C ALA A 14 16.34 -25.95 43.86
N SER A 15 15.23 -26.71 43.85
CA SER A 15 14.15 -26.52 42.87
C SER A 15 13.56 -25.10 42.90
N ARG A 16 13.34 -24.55 44.10
CA ARG A 16 12.81 -23.18 44.25
C ARG A 16 13.82 -22.11 43.88
N THR A 17 15.10 -22.36 44.13
CA THR A 17 16.18 -21.47 43.69
C THR A 17 16.22 -21.39 42.17
N ASP A 18 16.13 -22.53 41.48
CA ASP A 18 16.11 -22.59 40.01
C ASP A 18 14.86 -21.88 39.44
N GLU A 19 13.69 -22.07 40.06
CA GLU A 19 12.43 -21.44 39.66
C GLU A 19 12.49 -19.90 39.77
N VAL A 20 12.95 -19.37 40.90
CA VAL A 20 13.09 -17.92 41.09
C VAL A 20 14.21 -17.33 40.22
N ALA A 21 15.30 -18.08 40.00
CA ALA A 21 16.35 -17.67 39.06
C ALA A 21 15.81 -17.53 37.63
N ALA A 22 14.99 -18.50 37.17
CA ALA A 22 14.34 -18.43 35.87
C ALA A 22 13.37 -17.23 35.79
N MET A 23 12.56 -16.99 36.82
CA MET A 23 11.66 -15.83 36.88
C MET A 23 12.43 -14.49 36.84
N SER A 24 13.55 -14.41 37.57
CA SER A 24 14.41 -13.23 37.57
C SER A 24 14.97 -12.96 36.17
N ALA A 25 15.46 -14.01 35.48
CA ALA A 25 15.95 -13.89 34.11
C ALA A 25 14.85 -13.38 33.16
N THR A 26 13.65 -13.95 33.22
CA THR A 26 12.50 -13.51 32.41
C THR A 26 12.08 -12.07 32.71
N MET A 27 12.13 -11.63 33.98
CA MET A 27 11.82 -10.25 34.34
C MET A 27 12.88 -9.26 33.84
N ILE A 28 14.15 -9.66 33.76
CA ILE A 28 15.22 -8.86 33.14
C ILE A 28 15.00 -8.74 31.63
N GLU A 29 14.60 -9.82 30.94
CA GLU A 29 14.24 -9.76 29.53
C GLU A 29 13.06 -8.81 29.31
N LEU A 30 12.05 -8.86 30.19
CA LEU A 30 10.90 -7.95 30.15
C LEU A 30 11.30 -6.48 30.35
N ASP A 31 12.26 -6.18 31.24
CA ASP A 31 12.72 -4.80 31.46
C ASP A 31 13.45 -4.22 30.25
N ASN A 32 14.09 -5.08 29.45
CA ASN A 32 14.79 -4.72 28.22
C ASN A 32 13.88 -4.78 26.98
N HIS A 33 12.58 -5.02 27.15
CA HIS A 33 11.66 -5.16 26.03
C HIS A 33 11.49 -3.84 25.28
N PRO A 34 11.61 -3.80 23.93
CA PRO A 34 11.48 -2.58 23.14
C PRO A 34 10.16 -1.82 23.38
N GLY A 35 9.03 -2.53 23.46
CA GLY A 35 7.73 -1.95 23.78
C GLY A 35 7.66 -1.25 25.15
N LEU A 36 8.40 -1.71 26.16
CA LEU A 36 8.50 -1.02 27.46
C LEU A 36 9.39 0.23 27.35
N GLU A 37 10.52 0.12 26.66
CA GLU A 37 11.40 1.27 26.39
C GLU A 37 10.66 2.38 25.62
N HIS A 38 9.84 2.01 24.65
CA HIS A 38 9.00 2.91 23.87
C HIS A 38 8.03 3.71 24.75
N VAL A 39 7.25 3.03 25.58
CA VAL A 39 6.27 3.67 26.48
C VAL A 39 6.94 4.53 27.56
N ARG A 40 8.15 4.15 28.00
CA ARG A 40 8.96 4.97 28.92
C ARG A 40 9.50 6.24 28.25
N ARG A 41 9.92 6.15 26.99
CA ARG A 41 10.46 7.28 26.22
C ARG A 41 9.37 8.27 25.82
N CYS A 42 8.21 7.76 25.41
CA CYS A 42 7.11 8.54 24.88
C CYS A 42 5.86 8.33 25.75
N PRO A 43 5.42 9.34 26.53
CA PRO A 43 4.23 9.22 27.36
C PRO A 43 3.01 8.78 26.53
N PRO A 44 2.37 7.65 26.86
CA PRO A 44 1.28 7.12 26.05
C PRO A 44 0.03 8.01 26.18
N THR A 45 -0.76 8.03 25.12
CA THR A 45 -2.04 8.74 25.02
C THR A 45 -3.13 7.79 24.51
N GLY A 46 -4.39 8.25 24.53
CA GLY A 46 -5.51 7.53 23.92
C GLY A 46 -5.70 6.09 24.43
N VAL A 47 -5.75 5.13 23.50
CA VAL A 47 -6.02 3.70 23.82
C VAL A 47 -4.84 3.07 24.54
N THR A 48 -3.62 3.41 24.11
CA THR A 48 -2.39 2.91 24.71
C THR A 48 -2.28 3.37 26.17
N ALA A 49 -2.62 4.62 26.49
CA ALA A 49 -2.63 5.12 27.87
C ALA A 49 -3.61 4.37 28.78
N GLN A 50 -4.82 4.09 28.28
CA GLN A 50 -5.84 3.37 29.04
C GLN A 50 -5.38 1.96 29.41
N ARG A 51 -4.76 1.25 28.46
CA ARG A 51 -4.20 -0.08 28.67
C ARG A 51 -2.95 -0.02 29.57
N TRP A 52 -2.07 0.95 29.35
CA TRP A 52 -0.86 1.15 30.13
C TRP A 52 -1.15 1.33 31.62
N ALA A 53 -2.17 2.11 32.01
CA ALA A 53 -2.50 2.32 33.43
C ALA A 53 -2.87 1.02 34.20
N VAL A 54 -3.32 -0.02 33.50
CA VAL A 54 -3.55 -1.34 34.10
C VAL A 54 -2.25 -2.13 34.13
N ILE A 55 -1.52 -2.15 33.01
CA ILE A 55 -0.26 -2.90 32.86
C ILE A 55 0.85 -2.36 33.77
N GLU A 56 0.95 -1.05 33.98
CA GLU A 56 1.92 -0.42 34.87
C GLU A 56 1.78 -0.92 36.31
N ARG A 57 0.53 -1.06 36.79
CA ARG A 57 0.24 -1.62 38.11
C ARG A 57 0.60 -3.11 38.18
N SER A 58 0.24 -3.88 37.15
CA SER A 58 0.61 -5.30 37.08
C SER A 58 2.13 -5.49 37.03
N LEU A 59 2.85 -4.65 36.28
CA LEU A 59 4.31 -4.67 36.20
C LEU A 59 4.95 -4.36 37.57
N ALA A 60 4.44 -3.35 38.28
CA ALA A 60 4.91 -3.04 39.63
C ALA A 60 4.69 -4.22 40.59
N LEU A 61 3.54 -4.88 40.53
CA LEU A 61 3.24 -6.07 41.33
C LEU A 61 4.15 -7.25 40.99
N LEU A 62 4.47 -7.48 39.71
CA LEU A 62 5.42 -8.53 39.30
C LEU A 62 6.81 -8.31 39.92
N TRP A 63 7.31 -7.08 39.93
CA TRP A 63 8.60 -6.74 40.56
C TRP A 63 8.56 -6.87 42.08
N GLU A 64 7.47 -6.45 42.72
CA GLU A 64 7.28 -6.62 44.15
C GLU A 64 7.24 -8.10 44.54
N ASP A 65 6.54 -8.91 43.75
CA ASP A 65 6.41 -10.35 43.93
C ASP A 65 7.74 -11.08 43.74
N LEU A 66 8.52 -10.70 42.73
CA LEU A 66 9.88 -11.21 42.57
C LEU A 66 10.74 -10.87 43.80
N GLY A 67 10.67 -9.62 44.29
CA GLY A 67 11.41 -9.20 45.48
C GLY A 67 11.00 -9.94 46.75
N ARG A 68 9.71 -10.26 46.90
CA ARG A 68 9.22 -11.11 48.00
C ARG A 68 9.73 -12.55 47.87
N ALA A 69 9.69 -13.12 46.67
CA ALA A 69 10.16 -14.48 46.41
C ALA A 69 11.66 -14.63 46.70
N THR A 70 12.48 -13.68 46.25
CA THR A 70 13.93 -13.68 46.53
C THR A 70 14.21 -13.52 48.03
N SER A 71 13.48 -12.65 48.73
CA SER A 71 13.63 -12.48 50.19
C SER A 71 13.29 -13.75 50.99
N ILE A 72 12.26 -14.51 50.60
CA ILE A 72 11.94 -15.82 51.21
C ILE A 72 13.08 -16.80 50.98
N LEU A 73 13.59 -16.87 49.75
CA LEU A 73 14.69 -17.77 49.40
C LEU A 73 15.98 -17.43 50.14
N ASP A 74 16.36 -16.16 50.19
CA ASP A 74 17.54 -15.71 50.93
C ASP A 74 17.42 -16.07 52.41
N SER A 75 16.22 -15.91 52.99
CA SER A 75 15.93 -16.30 54.37
C SER A 75 16.06 -17.81 54.58
N ALA A 76 15.51 -18.63 53.68
CA ALA A 76 15.60 -20.09 53.73
C ALA A 76 17.06 -20.58 53.56
N GLN A 77 17.80 -19.99 52.61
CA GLN A 77 19.22 -20.29 52.41
C GLN A 77 20.06 -19.91 53.63
N ALA A 78 19.80 -18.74 54.23
CA ALA A 78 20.49 -18.30 55.44
C ALA A 78 20.24 -19.25 56.61
N ILE A 79 19.00 -19.73 56.82
CA ILE A 79 18.68 -20.71 57.87
C ILE A 79 19.42 -22.03 57.60
N ARG A 80 19.42 -22.51 56.35
CA ARG A 80 20.10 -23.75 55.96
C ARG A 80 21.62 -23.68 56.12
N ALA A 81 22.22 -22.50 55.91
CA ALA A 81 23.66 -22.28 56.01
C ALA A 81 24.18 -22.19 57.47
N ARG A 82 23.30 -21.98 58.47
CA ARG A 82 23.71 -21.83 59.88
C ARG A 82 24.42 -23.05 60.45
N ARG A 83 24.05 -24.26 60.02
CA ARG A 83 24.54 -25.53 60.58
C ARG A 83 24.65 -26.62 59.51
N SER A 84 25.70 -27.43 59.59
CA SER A 84 25.88 -28.60 58.71
C SER A 84 24.77 -29.65 58.90
N LYS A 85 24.22 -29.79 60.12
CA LYS A 85 23.05 -30.62 60.42
C LYS A 85 21.96 -29.73 61.06
N PRO A 86 20.85 -29.44 60.37
CA PRO A 86 19.80 -28.58 60.90
C PRO A 86 19.13 -29.22 62.13
N ALA A 87 18.73 -28.40 63.12
CA ALA A 87 17.91 -28.88 64.23
C ALA A 87 16.48 -29.19 63.76
N ASP A 88 15.68 -29.88 64.57
CA ASP A 88 14.26 -30.12 64.27
C ASP A 88 13.47 -28.81 64.10
N SER A 89 13.82 -27.77 64.87
CA SER A 89 13.25 -26.43 64.73
C SER A 89 13.60 -25.79 63.39
N ASP A 90 14.87 -25.90 62.96
CA ASP A 90 15.35 -25.33 61.70
C ASP A 90 14.69 -26.06 60.52
N ARG A 91 14.49 -27.39 60.61
CA ARG A 91 13.75 -28.17 59.61
C ARG A 91 12.29 -27.74 59.49
N ALA A 92 11.60 -27.57 60.62
CA ALA A 92 10.21 -27.13 60.61
C ALA A 92 10.06 -25.72 60.02
N GLU A 93 10.99 -24.81 60.34
CA GLU A 93 10.99 -23.44 59.79
C GLU A 93 11.29 -23.42 58.28
N LEU A 94 12.23 -24.25 57.81
CA LEU A 94 12.53 -24.40 56.38
C LEU A 94 11.36 -24.99 55.59
N THR A 95 10.72 -26.05 56.11
CA THR A 95 9.52 -26.62 55.49
C THR A 95 8.40 -25.59 55.43
N ARG A 96 8.21 -24.79 56.49
CA ARG A 96 7.22 -23.69 56.49
C ARG A 96 7.53 -22.67 55.40
N LEU A 97 8.76 -22.18 55.30
CA LEU A 97 9.15 -21.16 54.32
C LEU A 97 9.05 -21.64 52.86
N LEU A 98 9.42 -22.90 52.60
CA LEU A 98 9.50 -23.45 51.24
C LEU A 98 8.19 -24.06 50.75
N SER A 99 7.38 -24.63 51.64
CA SER A 99 6.21 -25.43 51.27
C SER A 99 4.88 -24.91 51.82
N GLU A 100 4.90 -24.08 52.87
CA GLU A 100 3.68 -23.51 53.46
C GLU A 100 3.50 -22.02 53.12
N ARG A 101 2.36 -21.47 53.52
CA ARG A 101 2.03 -20.05 53.36
C ARG A 101 2.70 -19.24 54.46
N ALA A 102 3.98 -18.92 54.25
CA ALA A 102 4.84 -18.44 55.32
C ALA A 102 4.84 -16.92 55.53
N LEU A 103 4.43 -16.13 54.52
CA LEU A 103 4.41 -14.67 54.58
C LEU A 103 3.01 -14.14 54.83
N GLU A 104 2.89 -13.27 55.82
CA GLU A 104 1.70 -12.45 56.04
C GLU A 104 1.70 -11.29 55.03
N VAL A 105 0.71 -11.25 54.13
CA VAL A 105 0.60 -10.26 53.04
C VAL A 105 -0.41 -9.15 53.35
N SER A 106 -1.46 -9.45 54.12
CA SER A 106 -2.43 -8.44 54.54
C SER A 106 -2.99 -8.75 55.91
N ARG A 107 -3.16 -7.71 56.73
CA ARG A 107 -3.85 -7.76 58.03
C ARG A 107 -4.94 -6.71 58.03
N GLN A 108 -6.19 -7.17 57.98
CA GLN A 108 -7.35 -6.27 57.96
C GLN A 108 -8.23 -6.50 59.17
N ALA A 109 -8.63 -5.42 59.84
CA ALA A 109 -9.59 -5.50 60.93
C ALA A 109 -10.96 -5.90 60.37
N VAL A 110 -11.46 -7.06 60.79
CA VAL A 110 -12.81 -7.52 60.40
C VAL A 110 -13.84 -6.55 61.00
N PRO A 111 -14.77 -5.95 60.23
CA PRO A 111 -15.79 -5.07 60.77
C PRO A 111 -16.61 -5.76 61.88
N LEU A 112 -16.94 -5.04 62.98
CA LEU A 112 -17.65 -5.61 64.14
C LEU A 112 -18.96 -6.34 63.78
N ALA A 113 -19.67 -5.87 62.76
CA ALA A 113 -20.90 -6.48 62.25
C ALA A 113 -20.71 -7.89 61.66
N GLN A 114 -19.48 -8.25 61.29
CA GLN A 114 -19.12 -9.54 60.72
C GLN A 114 -18.38 -10.45 61.73
N ARG A 115 -18.20 -10.00 62.98
CA ARG A 115 -17.51 -10.77 64.04
C ARG A 115 -18.49 -11.55 64.92
N ARG A 116 -18.14 -12.79 65.27
CA ARG A 116 -18.71 -13.50 66.42
C ARG A 116 -17.81 -13.30 67.65
N ILE A 117 -18.34 -13.48 68.85
CA ILE A 117 -17.64 -13.25 70.13
C ILE A 117 -16.31 -14.05 70.23
N THR A 118 -16.22 -15.17 69.52
CA THR A 118 -15.04 -16.06 69.51
C THR A 118 -14.15 -15.90 68.28
N ASP A 119 -14.50 -15.05 67.32
CA ASP A 119 -13.75 -14.95 66.06
C ASP A 119 -12.59 -13.94 66.17
N PRO A 120 -11.47 -14.19 65.47
CA PRO A 120 -10.34 -13.27 65.43
C PRO A 120 -10.74 -11.87 64.96
N ALA A 121 -10.17 -10.84 65.59
CA ALA A 121 -10.44 -9.45 65.24
C ALA A 121 -9.84 -9.04 63.88
N GLU A 122 -8.86 -9.80 63.40
CA GLU A 122 -8.08 -9.51 62.20
C GLU A 122 -8.11 -10.71 61.26
N MET A 123 -8.32 -10.44 59.97
CA MET A 123 -8.11 -11.41 58.91
C MET A 123 -6.68 -11.25 58.42
N VAL A 124 -5.89 -12.31 58.55
CA VAL A 124 -4.49 -12.36 58.12
C VAL A 124 -4.39 -13.25 56.89
N GLU A 125 -4.02 -12.68 55.76
CA GLU A 125 -3.79 -13.42 54.52
C GLU A 125 -2.34 -13.86 54.44
N TYR A 126 -2.12 -15.17 54.36
CA TYR A 126 -0.79 -15.74 54.19
C TYR A 126 -0.57 -16.17 52.74
N VAL A 127 0.61 -15.88 52.20
CA VAL A 127 1.03 -16.25 50.85
C VAL A 127 2.34 -17.02 50.94
N GLY A 128 2.42 -18.17 50.26
CA GLY A 128 3.64 -18.95 50.14
C GLY A 128 4.41 -18.64 48.85
N LEU A 129 5.63 -19.17 48.74
CA LEU A 129 6.43 -19.02 47.53
C LEU A 129 5.68 -19.54 46.28
N ALA A 130 5.01 -20.70 46.39
CA ALA A 130 4.21 -21.26 45.30
C ALA A 130 3.03 -20.36 44.87
N ASP A 131 2.38 -19.66 45.82
CA ASP A 131 1.30 -18.73 45.51
C ASP A 131 1.83 -17.49 44.77
N ILE A 132 3.03 -17.01 45.13
CA ILE A 132 3.72 -15.89 44.43
C ILE A 132 4.07 -16.29 43.00
N VAL A 133 4.69 -17.46 42.82
CA VAL A 133 5.06 -17.97 41.50
C VAL A 133 3.83 -18.09 40.61
N GLU A 134 2.74 -18.69 41.10
CA GLU A 134 1.51 -18.84 40.30
C GLU A 134 0.90 -17.48 39.95
N ARG A 135 0.87 -16.52 40.89
CA ARG A 135 0.38 -15.17 40.61
C ARG A 135 1.21 -14.48 39.52
N MET A 136 2.53 -14.58 39.59
CA MET A 136 3.42 -14.04 38.55
C MET A 136 3.19 -14.73 37.21
N ARG A 137 3.07 -16.07 37.20
CA ARG A 137 2.80 -16.88 36.00
C ARG A 137 1.49 -16.50 35.31
N VAL A 138 0.47 -16.15 36.09
CA VAL A 138 -0.84 -15.69 35.57
C VAL A 138 -0.80 -14.25 35.07
N ALA A 139 -0.09 -13.36 35.78
CA ALA A 139 -0.05 -11.93 35.43
C ALA A 139 0.90 -11.61 34.26
N TYR A 140 2.01 -12.34 34.14
CA TYR A 140 3.07 -12.07 33.16
C TYR A 140 2.59 -12.05 31.70
N PRO A 141 1.80 -13.03 31.18
CA PRO A 141 1.44 -13.06 29.77
C PRO A 141 0.69 -11.81 29.29
N ALA A 142 -0.13 -11.20 30.14
CA ALA A 142 -0.86 -9.98 29.79
C ALA A 142 0.08 -8.76 29.67
N VAL A 143 1.14 -8.70 30.49
CA VAL A 143 2.14 -7.64 30.45
C VAL A 143 3.04 -7.80 29.22
N ALA A 144 3.53 -9.03 28.96
CA ALA A 144 4.33 -9.34 27.77
C ALA A 144 3.56 -9.04 26.48
N ALA A 145 2.33 -9.54 26.35
CA ALA A 145 1.51 -9.33 25.15
C ALA A 145 1.20 -7.85 24.87
N PHE A 146 1.12 -7.01 25.90
CA PHE A 146 0.98 -5.57 25.72
C PHE A 146 2.23 -4.96 25.09
N PHE A 147 3.43 -5.34 25.55
CA PHE A 147 4.67 -4.80 24.99
C PHE A 147 4.96 -5.35 23.59
N ASP A 148 4.65 -6.62 23.33
CA ASP A 148 4.71 -7.22 22.00
C ASP A 148 3.84 -6.43 21.01
N ALA A 149 2.59 -6.13 21.39
CA ALA A 149 1.68 -5.39 20.52
C ALA A 149 2.14 -3.94 20.23
N VAL A 150 2.81 -3.30 21.19
CA VAL A 150 3.41 -1.97 20.97
C VAL A 150 4.61 -2.07 20.02
N ASP A 151 5.52 -3.02 20.27
CA ASP A 151 6.70 -3.23 19.44
C ASP A 151 6.34 -3.65 18.01
N GLU A 152 5.31 -4.47 17.83
CA GLU A 152 4.85 -4.93 16.53
C GLU A 152 4.46 -3.75 15.62
N ILE A 153 3.64 -2.83 16.14
CA ILE A 153 3.21 -1.65 15.38
C ILE A 153 4.39 -0.71 15.10
N ASP A 154 5.24 -0.46 16.08
CA ASP A 154 6.37 0.45 15.90
C ASP A 154 7.39 -0.12 14.90
N SER A 155 7.71 -1.41 15.03
CA SER A 155 8.56 -2.14 14.09
C SER A 155 7.98 -2.16 12.68
N LEU A 156 6.66 -2.33 12.52
CA LEU A 156 5.98 -2.31 11.23
C LEU A 156 6.13 -0.95 10.56
N ILE A 157 5.88 0.14 11.30
CA ILE A 157 5.99 1.52 10.79
C ILE A 157 7.43 1.84 10.45
N ALA A 158 8.38 1.55 11.34
CA ALA A 158 9.80 1.83 11.13
C ALA A 158 10.34 1.11 9.89
N LYS A 159 10.05 -0.20 9.75
CA LYS A 159 10.49 -1.00 8.60
C LYS A 159 9.80 -0.58 7.31
N GLY A 160 8.51 -0.29 7.36
CA GLY A 160 7.73 0.07 6.18
C GLY A 160 8.03 1.46 5.62
N LEU A 161 8.37 2.43 6.47
CA LEU A 161 8.71 3.79 6.04
C LEU A 161 10.20 3.96 5.67
N ALA A 162 11.09 3.06 6.10
CA ALA A 162 12.53 3.17 5.82
C ALA A 162 12.90 3.26 4.32
N PRO A 163 12.23 2.55 3.38
CA PRO A 163 12.45 2.74 1.94
C PRO A 163 12.06 4.15 1.47
N SER A 164 10.91 4.66 1.91
CA SER A 164 10.44 6.00 1.54
C SER A 164 11.37 7.09 2.06
N GLN A 165 11.89 6.96 3.28
CA GLN A 165 12.83 7.92 3.85
C GLN A 165 14.15 7.95 3.05
N ARG A 166 14.73 6.77 2.75
CA ARG A 166 15.94 6.68 1.90
C ARG A 166 15.73 7.33 0.54
N ARG A 167 14.57 7.10 -0.08
CA ARG A 167 14.25 7.67 -1.39
C ARG A 167 14.16 9.19 -1.35
N LEU A 168 13.60 9.76 -0.29
CA LEU A 168 13.53 11.21 -0.07
C LEU A 168 14.92 11.81 0.13
N ASP A 169 15.78 11.13 0.90
CA ASP A 169 17.16 11.56 1.15
C ASP A 169 18.00 11.57 -0.14
N GLU A 170 17.82 10.56 -1.01
CA GLU A 170 18.49 10.48 -2.33
C GLU A 170 18.16 11.68 -3.24
N VAL A 171 16.91 12.13 -3.24
CA VAL A 171 16.46 13.27 -4.06
C VAL A 171 16.57 14.61 -3.34
N GLY A 172 17.00 14.61 -2.07
CA GLY A 172 17.10 15.80 -1.24
C GLY A 172 15.76 16.49 -0.96
N ALA A 173 14.64 15.76 -1.01
CA ALA A 173 13.30 16.30 -0.82
C ALA A 173 12.80 16.12 0.61
N THR A 174 12.00 17.08 1.08
CA THR A 174 11.31 16.94 2.37
C THR A 174 10.15 15.94 2.23
N GLY A 175 10.03 15.04 3.20
CA GLY A 175 8.98 14.03 3.23
C GLY A 175 7.56 14.59 3.40
N PRO A 176 6.53 13.84 2.98
CA PRO A 176 5.14 14.14 3.27
C PRO A 176 4.89 14.32 4.77
N LYS A 177 3.94 15.20 5.13
CA LYS A 177 3.53 15.41 6.53
C LYS A 177 2.92 14.14 7.13
N GLU A 178 2.37 13.30 6.29
CA GLU A 178 1.77 12.01 6.60
C GLU A 178 2.78 11.05 7.26
N ILE A 179 4.07 11.12 6.89
CA ILE A 179 5.15 10.36 7.56
C ILE A 179 5.30 10.83 9.01
N VAL A 180 5.41 12.15 9.23
CA VAL A 180 5.56 12.74 10.55
C VAL A 180 4.35 12.46 11.43
N GLU A 181 3.15 12.49 10.85
CA GLU A 181 1.92 12.18 11.54
C GLU A 181 1.87 10.71 11.97
N LEU A 182 2.18 9.77 11.08
CA LEU A 182 2.19 8.35 11.39
C LEU A 182 3.24 8.00 12.45
N LEU A 183 4.45 8.57 12.36
CA LEU A 183 5.49 8.41 13.38
C LEU A 183 5.06 8.98 14.75
N ARG A 184 4.40 10.15 14.77
CA ARG A 184 3.87 10.73 16.00
C ARG A 184 2.77 9.86 16.62
N MET A 185 1.88 9.29 15.80
CA MET A 185 0.87 8.35 16.26
C MET A 185 1.51 7.08 16.82
N SER A 186 2.49 6.48 16.13
CA SER A 186 3.26 5.34 16.63
C SER A 186 3.92 5.63 17.98
N ALA A 187 4.51 6.82 18.12
CA ALA A 187 5.19 7.21 19.33
C ALA A 187 4.24 7.34 20.54
N THR A 188 3.00 7.79 20.35
CA THR A 188 2.12 8.19 21.46
C THR A 188 0.90 7.31 21.66
N ASP A 189 0.37 6.68 20.62
CA ASP A 189 -0.79 5.78 20.72
C ASP A 189 -0.74 4.63 19.70
N PRO A 190 0.28 3.77 19.74
CA PRO A 190 0.45 2.67 18.78
C PRO A 190 -0.72 1.68 18.81
N LEU A 191 -1.31 1.40 19.98
CA LEU A 191 -2.42 0.45 20.11
C LEU A 191 -3.78 0.97 19.60
N SER A 192 -3.84 2.24 19.17
CA SER A 192 -4.98 2.75 18.40
C SER A 192 -4.94 2.33 16.93
N LEU A 193 -3.78 1.87 16.46
CA LEU A 193 -3.55 1.46 15.09
C LEU A 193 -3.72 -0.05 14.94
N THR A 194 -4.29 -0.46 13.83
CA THR A 194 -4.37 -1.87 13.42
C THR A 194 -3.38 -2.13 12.29
N ASN A 195 -2.77 -3.31 12.23
CA ASN A 195 -1.78 -3.68 11.21
C ASN A 195 -2.25 -3.33 9.78
N ASP A 196 -3.46 -3.75 9.39
CA ASP A 196 -4.01 -3.49 8.04
C ASP A 196 -4.07 -1.99 7.70
N ALA A 197 -4.54 -1.17 8.64
CA ALA A 197 -4.63 0.29 8.46
C ALA A 197 -3.24 0.95 8.41
N VAL A 198 -2.25 0.41 9.12
CA VAL A 198 -0.86 0.86 9.05
C VAL A 198 -0.27 0.52 7.70
N GLU A 199 -0.44 -0.72 7.23
CA GLU A 199 0.05 -1.18 5.93
C GLU A 199 -0.54 -0.36 4.78
N GLU A 200 -1.86 -0.09 4.81
CA GLU A 200 -2.52 0.75 3.81
C GLU A 200 -1.96 2.17 3.80
N ARG A 201 -1.78 2.78 4.98
CA ARG A 201 -1.18 4.13 5.09
C ARG A 201 0.25 4.16 4.58
N ILE A 202 1.06 3.15 4.92
CA ILE A 202 2.44 3.03 4.44
C ILE A 202 2.45 2.89 2.92
N TRP A 203 1.56 2.10 2.34
CA TRP A 203 1.46 1.94 0.88
C TRP A 203 1.11 3.26 0.20
N VAL A 204 0.12 4.01 0.70
CA VAL A 204 -0.26 5.33 0.16
C VAL A 204 0.91 6.33 0.24
N ILE A 205 1.63 6.34 1.37
CA ILE A 205 2.80 7.19 1.55
C ILE A 205 3.90 6.79 0.55
N ALA A 206 4.19 5.50 0.44
CA ALA A 206 5.25 4.99 -0.43
C ALA A 206 4.96 5.29 -1.91
N ASP A 207 3.73 5.06 -2.38
CA ASP A 207 3.30 5.42 -3.73
C ASP A 207 3.42 6.92 -3.99
N GLY A 208 2.98 7.76 -3.03
CA GLY A 208 3.10 9.21 -3.12
C GLY A 208 4.54 9.71 -3.18
N VAL A 209 5.44 9.10 -2.39
CA VAL A 209 6.88 9.40 -2.41
C VAL A 209 7.49 8.97 -3.74
N GLU A 210 7.20 7.76 -4.21
CA GLU A 210 7.77 7.27 -5.47
C GLU A 210 7.35 8.12 -6.67
N ARG A 211 6.07 8.51 -6.75
CA ARG A 211 5.59 9.43 -7.79
C ARG A 211 6.32 10.78 -7.77
N ARG A 212 6.45 11.41 -6.59
CA ARG A 212 7.18 12.69 -6.45
C ARG A 212 8.65 12.54 -6.78
N SER A 213 9.30 11.47 -6.34
CA SER A 213 10.70 11.21 -6.64
C SER A 213 10.94 10.95 -8.12
N ALA A 214 10.01 10.26 -8.80
CA ALA A 214 10.06 10.08 -10.25
C ALA A 214 9.89 11.42 -11.00
N GLU A 215 8.95 12.27 -10.59
CA GLU A 215 8.78 13.62 -11.15
C GLU A 215 10.06 14.46 -10.99
N LEU A 216 10.66 14.47 -9.79
CA LEU A 216 11.91 15.19 -9.55
C LEU A 216 13.07 14.62 -10.38
N ALA A 217 13.15 13.30 -10.54
CA ALA A 217 14.16 12.64 -11.36
C ALA A 217 14.02 12.98 -12.85
N GLU A 218 12.78 13.04 -13.38
CA GLU A 218 12.50 13.46 -14.75
C GLU A 218 12.96 14.91 -14.98
N LEU A 219 12.62 15.82 -14.06
CA LEU A 219 13.05 17.21 -14.11
C LEU A 219 14.58 17.35 -14.02
N ALA A 220 15.22 16.56 -13.16
CA ALA A 220 16.68 16.55 -13.03
C ALA A 220 17.36 16.01 -14.31
N ALA A 221 16.79 14.99 -14.95
CA ALA A 221 17.28 14.45 -16.21
C ALA A 221 17.15 15.46 -17.37
N LEU A 222 16.02 16.16 -17.45
CA LEU A 222 15.81 17.26 -18.41
C LEU A 222 16.82 18.39 -18.18
N GLN A 223 17.06 18.76 -16.92
CA GLN A 223 18.05 19.77 -16.57
C GLN A 223 19.47 19.35 -16.97
N ALA A 224 19.84 18.09 -16.73
CA ALA A 224 21.16 17.55 -17.06
C ALA A 224 21.41 17.51 -18.58
N ASN A 225 20.37 17.27 -19.38
CA ASN A 225 20.44 17.13 -20.83
C ASN A 225 19.66 18.22 -21.58
N TRP A 226 19.72 19.46 -21.07
CA TRP A 226 18.85 20.56 -21.51
C TRP A 226 18.90 20.85 -23.03
N SER A 227 20.08 20.87 -23.64
CA SER A 227 20.25 21.13 -25.07
C SER A 227 19.57 20.07 -25.94
N ASP A 228 19.74 18.80 -25.56
CA ASP A 228 19.21 17.66 -26.29
C ASP A 228 17.69 17.58 -26.13
N ALA A 229 17.19 17.93 -24.93
CA ALA A 229 15.76 18.04 -24.67
C ALA A 229 15.11 19.14 -25.52
N LEU A 230 15.74 20.30 -25.67
CA LEU A 230 15.28 21.37 -26.57
C LEU A 230 15.28 20.93 -28.03
N ALA A 231 16.37 20.32 -28.50
CA ALA A 231 16.47 19.82 -29.88
C ALA A 231 15.41 18.76 -30.19
N THR A 232 15.18 17.83 -29.26
CA THR A 232 14.14 16.80 -29.38
C THR A 232 12.75 17.43 -29.46
N THR A 233 12.47 18.44 -28.62
CA THR A 233 11.18 19.15 -28.62
C THR A 233 10.95 19.91 -29.92
N ALA A 234 12.00 20.50 -30.50
CA ALA A 234 11.92 21.15 -31.81
C ALA A 234 11.57 20.14 -32.92
N VAL A 235 12.18 18.95 -32.91
CA VAL A 235 11.85 17.87 -33.86
C VAL A 235 10.39 17.41 -33.71
N GLN A 236 9.87 17.33 -32.49
CA GLN A 236 8.45 17.01 -32.27
C GLN A 236 7.50 18.08 -32.82
N LEU A 237 7.86 19.36 -32.74
CA LEU A 237 7.08 20.45 -33.35
C LEU A 237 7.10 20.39 -34.88
N ASP A 238 8.24 20.07 -35.48
CA ASP A 238 8.33 19.90 -36.93
C ASP A 238 7.45 18.73 -37.40
N ALA A 239 7.44 17.63 -36.65
CA ALA A 239 6.53 16.51 -36.89
C ALA A 239 5.05 16.91 -36.73
N LEU A 240 4.70 17.72 -35.72
CA LEU A 240 3.35 18.27 -35.55
C LEU A 240 2.95 19.14 -36.74
N GLY A 241 3.83 20.02 -37.20
CA GLY A 241 3.55 20.89 -38.36
C GLY A 241 3.32 20.08 -39.63
N GLU A 242 4.09 19.01 -39.85
CA GLU A 242 3.88 18.10 -40.99
C GLU A 242 2.57 17.32 -40.87
N ALA A 243 2.28 16.75 -39.70
CA ALA A 243 1.03 16.04 -39.45
C ALA A 243 -0.19 16.95 -39.67
N THR A 244 -0.13 18.21 -39.22
CA THR A 244 -1.22 19.18 -39.41
C THR A 244 -1.46 19.46 -40.90
N ARG A 245 -0.39 19.66 -41.67
CA ARG A 245 -0.50 19.85 -43.13
C ARG A 245 -1.08 18.62 -43.82
N GLN A 246 -0.61 17.44 -43.45
CA GLN A 246 -1.06 16.18 -44.01
C GLN A 246 -2.54 15.92 -43.69
N ALA A 247 -2.96 16.08 -42.43
CA ALA A 247 -4.35 15.95 -42.01
C ALA A 247 -5.27 16.91 -42.77
N ALA A 248 -4.85 18.17 -42.94
CA ALA A 248 -5.59 19.16 -43.72
C ALA A 248 -5.73 18.74 -45.19
N GLN A 249 -4.67 18.21 -45.81
CA GLN A 249 -4.68 17.74 -47.19
C GLN A 249 -5.62 16.53 -47.38
N VAL A 250 -5.56 15.55 -46.47
CA VAL A 250 -6.43 14.37 -46.49
C VAL A 250 -7.89 14.78 -46.29
N ARG A 251 -8.17 15.70 -45.37
CA ARG A 251 -9.51 16.25 -45.13
C ARG A 251 -10.09 16.90 -46.39
N ILE A 252 -9.36 17.84 -46.99
CA ILE A 252 -9.80 18.53 -48.22
C ILE A 252 -10.10 17.51 -49.32
N TYR A 253 -9.23 16.51 -49.49
CA TYR A 253 -9.42 15.47 -50.48
C TYR A 253 -10.63 14.57 -50.17
N ALA A 254 -10.86 14.24 -48.90
CA ALA A 254 -12.03 13.48 -48.46
C ALA A 254 -13.34 14.23 -48.71
N GLU A 255 -13.43 15.52 -48.37
CA GLU A 255 -14.60 16.37 -48.59
C GLU A 255 -14.94 16.53 -50.08
N GLN A 256 -13.93 16.61 -50.94
CA GLN A 256 -14.11 16.65 -52.40
C GLN A 256 -14.55 15.30 -52.98
N THR A 257 -14.20 14.19 -52.33
CA THR A 257 -14.37 12.83 -52.87
C THR A 257 -15.60 12.13 -52.32
N VAL A 258 -16.01 12.43 -51.09
CA VAL A 258 -17.05 11.70 -50.34
C VAL A 258 -18.05 12.69 -49.74
N VAL A 259 -19.33 12.34 -49.81
CA VAL A 259 -20.38 13.09 -49.10
C VAL A 259 -20.25 12.76 -47.62
N ALA A 260 -19.80 13.74 -46.84
CA ALA A 260 -19.68 13.66 -45.40
C ALA A 260 -20.31 14.88 -44.74
N GLY A 261 -20.64 14.76 -43.45
CA GLY A 261 -20.84 15.94 -42.61
C GLY A 261 -19.53 16.71 -42.43
N PRO A 262 -19.55 17.90 -41.79
CA PRO A 262 -18.33 18.66 -41.53
C PRO A 262 -17.34 17.80 -40.75
N LEU A 263 -16.14 17.60 -41.31
CA LEU A 263 -15.06 16.93 -40.62
C LEU A 263 -14.50 17.87 -39.53
N PRO A 264 -14.00 17.32 -38.41
CA PRO A 264 -13.43 18.13 -37.34
C PRO A 264 -12.30 19.01 -37.88
N MET A 265 -12.25 20.25 -37.37
CA MET A 265 -11.19 21.20 -37.66
C MET A 265 -10.72 21.78 -36.34
N HIS A 266 -9.46 21.52 -36.01
CA HIS A 266 -8.77 22.14 -34.89
C HIS A 266 -7.90 23.29 -35.39
N SER A 267 -7.78 24.34 -34.58
CA SER A 267 -6.85 25.44 -34.87
C SER A 267 -5.42 24.92 -34.85
N ASP A 268 -4.59 25.39 -35.78
CA ASP A 268 -3.17 25.06 -35.79
C ASP A 268 -2.47 25.66 -34.57
N THR A 269 -2.12 24.80 -33.61
CA THR A 269 -1.43 25.19 -32.38
C THR A 269 0.08 25.23 -32.53
N GLU A 270 0.62 24.68 -33.62
CA GLU A 270 2.06 24.51 -33.82
C GLU A 270 2.82 25.85 -33.73
N PRO A 271 2.41 26.95 -34.42
CA PRO A 271 3.15 28.20 -34.36
C PRO A 271 3.22 28.81 -32.96
N ALA A 272 2.15 28.67 -32.18
CA ALA A 272 2.10 29.16 -30.80
C ALA A 272 3.03 28.35 -29.88
N LEU A 273 3.06 27.02 -30.04
CA LEU A 273 3.95 26.13 -29.29
C LEU A 273 5.43 26.34 -29.67
N ARG A 274 5.73 26.63 -30.95
CA ARG A 274 7.10 26.96 -31.39
C ARG A 274 7.60 28.27 -30.78
N ALA A 275 6.77 29.32 -30.77
CA ALA A 275 7.12 30.57 -30.12
C ALA A 275 7.39 30.38 -28.62
N GLU A 276 6.61 29.52 -27.95
CA GLU A 276 6.84 29.17 -26.54
C GLU A 276 8.17 28.42 -26.32
N LEU A 277 8.54 27.49 -27.22
CA LEU A 277 9.84 26.82 -27.17
C LEU A 277 11.01 27.81 -27.29
N GLU A 278 10.91 28.80 -28.17
CA GLU A 278 11.93 29.85 -28.33
C GLU A 278 12.09 30.69 -27.05
N VAL A 279 10.99 31.02 -26.37
CA VAL A 279 11.03 31.72 -25.09
C VAL A 279 11.71 30.87 -24.01
N VAL A 280 11.40 29.56 -23.95
CA VAL A 280 12.04 28.61 -23.02
C VAL A 280 13.53 28.45 -23.32
N ALA A 281 13.91 28.40 -24.60
CA ALA A 281 15.30 28.26 -25.04
C ALA A 281 16.16 29.50 -24.77
N THR A 282 15.58 30.71 -24.90
CA THR A 282 16.30 31.98 -24.69
C THR A 282 16.46 32.37 -23.22
N GLY A 283 15.76 31.71 -22.29
CA GLY A 283 15.86 31.99 -20.86
C GLY A 283 15.27 33.35 -20.45
N SER A 284 14.41 33.93 -21.29
CA SER A 284 13.88 35.29 -21.11
C SER A 284 13.02 35.49 -19.84
N ILE A 285 12.75 34.43 -19.07
CA ILE A 285 11.92 34.42 -17.85
C ILE A 285 12.71 33.91 -16.61
N GLY A 286 14.05 33.82 -16.68
CA GLY A 286 14.90 33.36 -15.56
C GLY A 286 15.62 32.04 -15.85
N PRO A 287 16.14 31.33 -14.83
CA PRO A 287 16.87 30.08 -15.04
C PRO A 287 15.98 29.04 -15.77
N PRO A 288 16.58 28.12 -16.56
CA PRO A 288 15.83 27.09 -17.26
C PRO A 288 14.91 26.35 -16.28
N VAL A 289 13.64 26.22 -16.67
CA VAL A 289 12.61 25.55 -15.86
C VAL A 289 12.26 24.24 -16.56
N PRO A 290 12.82 23.09 -16.15
CA PRO A 290 12.48 21.77 -16.69
C PRO A 290 10.97 21.51 -16.72
N ALA A 291 10.23 22.02 -15.74
CA ALA A 291 8.78 21.87 -15.67
C ALA A 291 8.05 22.60 -16.82
N ALA A 292 8.58 23.72 -17.31
CA ALA A 292 7.99 24.44 -18.44
C ALA A 292 8.19 23.66 -19.74
N LEU A 293 9.39 23.12 -19.98
CA LEU A 293 9.67 22.28 -21.15
C LEU A 293 8.84 20.99 -21.12
N LEU A 294 8.72 20.33 -19.97
CA LEU A 294 7.89 19.13 -19.80
C LEU A 294 6.40 19.41 -20.07
N SER A 295 5.88 20.54 -19.58
CA SER A 295 4.51 20.99 -19.88
C SER A 295 4.30 21.23 -21.37
N LEU A 296 5.27 21.85 -22.04
CA LEU A 296 5.25 22.08 -23.48
C LEU A 296 5.25 20.77 -24.27
N GLN A 297 6.14 19.82 -23.93
CA GLN A 297 6.20 18.48 -24.53
C GLN A 297 4.85 17.76 -24.42
N ARG A 298 4.21 17.77 -23.23
CA ARG A 298 2.89 17.16 -23.02
C ARG A 298 1.79 17.77 -23.90
N ARG A 299 1.85 19.08 -24.14
CA ARG A 299 0.90 19.79 -25.02
C ARG A 299 1.16 19.47 -26.49
N ILE A 300 2.41 19.35 -26.92
CA ILE A 300 2.78 18.90 -28.27
C ILE A 300 2.25 17.48 -28.51
N ASP A 301 2.46 16.55 -27.56
CA ASP A 301 1.95 15.17 -27.66
C ASP A 301 0.42 15.13 -27.73
N ALA A 302 -0.27 15.97 -26.97
CA ALA A 302 -1.72 16.09 -27.05
C ALA A 302 -2.18 16.59 -28.42
N ALA A 303 -1.54 17.64 -28.95
CA ALA A 303 -1.84 18.17 -30.28
C ALA A 303 -1.60 17.13 -31.38
N LEU A 304 -0.50 16.38 -31.32
CA LEU A 304 -0.19 15.28 -32.24
C LEU A 304 -1.29 14.20 -32.24
N ARG A 305 -1.79 13.82 -31.05
CA ARG A 305 -2.90 12.86 -30.94
C ARG A 305 -4.17 13.38 -31.62
N PHE A 306 -4.56 14.62 -31.38
CA PHE A 306 -5.74 15.21 -32.02
C PHE A 306 -5.62 15.27 -33.54
N VAL A 307 -4.47 15.73 -34.06
CA VAL A 307 -4.22 15.80 -35.50
C VAL A 307 -4.24 14.41 -36.15
N SER A 308 -3.66 13.41 -35.48
CA SER A 308 -3.67 12.02 -35.95
C SER A 308 -5.08 11.43 -36.00
N GLU A 309 -5.93 11.77 -35.02
CA GLU A 309 -7.33 11.34 -35.01
C GLU A 309 -8.13 11.96 -36.15
N ASP A 310 -7.94 13.26 -36.42
CA ASP A 310 -8.57 13.96 -37.54
C ASP A 310 -8.17 13.34 -38.90
N GLU A 311 -6.87 13.09 -39.10
CA GLU A 311 -6.38 12.44 -40.31
C GLU A 311 -7.01 11.05 -40.48
N ARG A 312 -7.03 10.25 -39.41
CA ARG A 312 -7.60 8.90 -39.44
C ARG A 312 -9.09 8.90 -39.81
N LEU A 313 -9.86 9.87 -39.29
CA LEU A 313 -11.27 10.03 -39.64
C LEU A 313 -11.46 10.35 -41.12
N ALA A 314 -10.70 11.32 -41.65
CA ALA A 314 -10.76 11.71 -43.06
C ALA A 314 -10.29 10.57 -43.99
N GLN A 315 -9.17 9.92 -43.65
CA GLN A 315 -8.60 8.80 -44.41
C GLN A 315 -9.56 7.60 -44.42
N GLY A 316 -10.24 7.32 -43.30
CA GLY A 316 -11.21 6.23 -43.19
C GLY A 316 -12.36 6.34 -44.19
N LEU A 317 -12.80 7.55 -44.54
CA LEU A 317 -13.83 7.76 -45.57
C LEU A 317 -13.33 7.38 -46.98
N LEU A 318 -12.09 7.75 -47.30
CA LEU A 318 -11.44 7.44 -48.57
C LEU A 318 -11.18 5.94 -48.71
N ASP A 319 -10.71 5.31 -47.63
CA ASP A 319 -10.46 3.88 -47.58
C ASP A 319 -11.76 3.09 -47.72
N ARG A 320 -12.85 3.53 -47.07
CA ARG A 320 -14.17 2.93 -47.23
C ARG A 320 -14.65 3.00 -48.69
N ARG A 321 -14.41 4.12 -49.38
CA ARG A 321 -14.72 4.23 -50.81
C ARG A 321 -13.91 3.24 -51.64
N ARG A 322 -12.60 3.13 -51.37
CA ARG A 322 -11.69 2.21 -52.05
C ARG A 322 -12.10 0.75 -51.83
N GLU A 323 -12.48 0.39 -50.60
CA GLU A 323 -12.98 -0.94 -50.23
C GLU A 323 -14.26 -1.29 -51.01
N LEU A 324 -15.26 -0.40 -51.02
CA LEU A 324 -16.52 -0.62 -51.72
C LEU A 324 -16.31 -0.79 -53.23
N LYS A 325 -15.41 0.01 -53.82
CA LYS A 325 -15.01 -0.17 -55.22
C LYS A 325 -14.41 -1.56 -55.45
N GLY A 326 -13.46 -1.99 -54.60
CA GLY A 326 -12.84 -3.31 -54.70
C GLY A 326 -13.86 -4.45 -54.59
N ARG A 327 -14.77 -4.36 -53.61
CA ARG A 327 -15.85 -5.35 -53.44
C ARG A 327 -16.75 -5.45 -54.67
N LEU A 328 -17.16 -4.32 -55.23
CA LEU A 328 -17.97 -4.29 -56.45
C LEU A 328 -17.24 -5.01 -57.60
N THR A 329 -15.97 -4.68 -57.83
CA THR A 329 -15.15 -5.32 -58.88
C THR A 329 -15.05 -6.83 -58.69
N VAL A 330 -14.88 -7.31 -57.45
CA VAL A 330 -14.84 -8.75 -57.13
C VAL A 330 -16.17 -9.44 -57.48
N TYR A 331 -17.30 -8.84 -57.09
CA TYR A 331 -18.61 -9.43 -57.40
C TYR A 331 -18.95 -9.37 -58.89
N GLN A 332 -18.55 -8.31 -59.60
CA GLN A 332 -18.69 -8.22 -61.06
C GLN A 332 -17.91 -9.35 -61.75
N ALA A 333 -16.67 -9.59 -61.34
CA ALA A 333 -15.87 -10.70 -61.85
C ALA A 333 -16.50 -12.07 -61.51
N LYS A 334 -17.07 -12.23 -60.31
CA LYS A 334 -17.80 -13.46 -59.92
C LYS A 334 -19.03 -13.68 -60.79
N ALA A 335 -19.84 -12.64 -61.05
CA ALA A 335 -21.02 -12.73 -61.91
C ALA A 335 -20.64 -13.14 -63.33
N ALA A 336 -19.58 -12.57 -63.89
CA ALA A 336 -19.06 -12.95 -65.20
C ALA A 336 -18.63 -14.43 -65.26
N ARG A 337 -17.90 -14.91 -64.24
CA ARG A 337 -17.48 -16.33 -64.16
C ARG A 337 -18.65 -17.31 -64.05
N LEU A 338 -19.79 -16.87 -63.51
CA LEU A 338 -21.01 -17.67 -63.41
C LEU A 338 -21.89 -17.59 -64.67
N GLY A 339 -21.44 -16.90 -65.73
CA GLY A 339 -22.22 -16.70 -66.96
C GLY A 339 -23.39 -15.72 -66.80
N LEU A 340 -23.44 -14.98 -65.70
CA LEU A 340 -24.52 -14.03 -65.38
C LEU A 340 -24.23 -12.60 -65.87
N GLY A 341 -23.20 -12.42 -66.71
CA GLY A 341 -22.75 -11.11 -67.17
C GLY A 341 -23.79 -10.35 -68.00
N GLU A 342 -24.68 -11.07 -68.70
CA GLU A 342 -25.73 -10.49 -69.55
C GLU A 342 -27.09 -10.37 -68.85
N ASP A 343 -27.18 -10.73 -67.55
CA ASP A 343 -28.43 -10.62 -66.81
C ASP A 343 -28.81 -9.14 -66.63
N SER A 344 -29.99 -8.77 -67.15
CA SER A 344 -30.44 -7.37 -67.19
C SER A 344 -30.52 -6.71 -65.81
N ASN A 345 -30.90 -7.48 -64.78
CA ASN A 345 -31.07 -6.96 -63.43
C ASN A 345 -29.70 -6.75 -62.75
N LEU A 346 -28.75 -7.68 -62.94
CA LEU A 346 -27.37 -7.50 -62.47
C LEU A 346 -26.68 -6.34 -63.18
N LEU A 347 -26.84 -6.21 -64.50
CA LEU A 347 -26.31 -5.08 -65.25
C LEU A 347 -26.91 -3.74 -64.80
N ALA A 348 -28.21 -3.70 -64.48
CA ALA A 348 -28.84 -2.51 -63.92
C ALA A 348 -28.29 -2.16 -62.53
N SER A 349 -28.21 -3.14 -61.63
CA SER A 349 -27.67 -2.96 -60.27
C SER A 349 -26.19 -2.53 -60.29
N GLY A 350 -25.37 -3.15 -61.15
CA GLY A 350 -23.97 -2.79 -61.35
C GLY A 350 -23.80 -1.35 -61.87
N ARG A 351 -24.61 -0.95 -62.86
CA ARG A 351 -24.62 0.44 -63.37
C ARG A 351 -25.00 1.47 -62.31
N ILE A 352 -25.90 1.13 -61.39
CA ILE A 352 -26.25 2.02 -60.26
C ILE A 352 -25.03 2.19 -59.34
N ALA A 353 -24.35 1.11 -58.96
CA ALA A 353 -23.18 1.17 -58.10
C ALA A 353 -22.00 1.91 -58.76
N ASP A 354 -21.72 1.65 -60.05
CA ASP A 354 -20.70 2.37 -60.83
C ASP A 354 -21.06 3.86 -61.01
N GLY A 355 -22.34 4.15 -61.22
CA GLY A 355 -22.89 5.51 -61.28
C GLY A 355 -22.76 6.28 -59.96
N LEU A 356 -22.82 5.61 -58.82
CA LEU A 356 -22.56 6.23 -57.51
C LEU A 356 -21.06 6.46 -57.28
N LEU A 357 -20.20 5.50 -57.68
CA LEU A 357 -18.73 5.60 -57.55
C LEU A 357 -18.11 6.72 -58.39
N SER A 358 -18.72 7.04 -59.54
CA SER A 358 -18.25 8.08 -60.45
C SER A 358 -18.60 9.50 -60.00
N ARG A 359 -19.57 9.67 -59.08
CA ARG A 359 -19.94 10.97 -58.51
C ARG A 359 -18.82 11.53 -57.63
N ARG A 360 -18.70 12.86 -57.64
CA ARG A 360 -17.85 13.62 -56.72
C ARG A 360 -18.65 14.82 -56.19
N PRO A 361 -18.98 14.86 -54.89
CA PRO A 361 -18.69 13.85 -53.85
C PRO A 361 -19.55 12.56 -53.98
N CYS A 362 -18.99 11.42 -53.56
CA CYS A 362 -19.64 10.10 -53.57
C CYS A 362 -20.41 9.84 -52.27
N ASP A 363 -21.69 9.48 -52.34
CA ASP A 363 -22.48 9.07 -51.18
C ASP A 363 -22.15 7.62 -50.78
N LEU A 364 -21.36 7.46 -49.71
CA LEU A 364 -20.94 6.14 -49.22
C LEU A 364 -22.11 5.30 -48.68
N ARG A 365 -23.16 5.93 -48.13
CA ARG A 365 -24.32 5.20 -47.62
C ARG A 365 -25.11 4.61 -48.77
N ALA A 366 -25.38 5.41 -49.80
CA ALA A 366 -26.02 4.94 -51.02
C ALA A 366 -25.18 3.87 -51.72
N LEU A 367 -23.86 4.07 -51.83
CA LEU A 367 -22.96 3.10 -52.45
C LEU A 367 -22.91 1.77 -51.69
N THR A 368 -22.87 1.81 -50.35
CA THR A 368 -22.87 0.59 -49.53
C THR A 368 -24.12 -0.25 -49.78
N ARG A 369 -25.29 0.39 -49.89
CA ARG A 369 -26.55 -0.29 -50.23
C ARG A 369 -26.48 -0.90 -51.63
N ALA A 370 -26.08 -0.11 -52.64
CA ALA A 370 -25.99 -0.59 -54.02
C ALA A 370 -25.04 -1.78 -54.19
N VAL A 371 -23.88 -1.78 -53.52
CA VAL A 371 -22.93 -2.92 -53.54
C VAL A 371 -23.51 -4.14 -52.83
N THR A 372 -24.27 -3.94 -51.75
CA THR A 372 -24.93 -5.04 -51.02
C THR A 372 -26.05 -5.66 -51.85
N ASP A 373 -26.88 -4.84 -52.51
CA ASP A 373 -27.94 -5.29 -53.40
C ASP A 373 -27.36 -6.10 -54.58
N PHE A 374 -26.28 -5.60 -55.19
CA PHE A 374 -25.57 -6.32 -56.24
C PHE A 374 -25.04 -7.67 -55.75
N GLN A 375 -24.40 -7.70 -54.57
CA GLN A 375 -23.92 -8.93 -53.95
C GLN A 375 -25.06 -9.94 -53.71
N GLN A 376 -26.19 -9.51 -53.16
CA GLN A 376 -27.35 -10.36 -52.88
C GLN A 376 -27.92 -10.95 -54.18
N MET A 377 -28.07 -10.15 -55.23
CA MET A 377 -28.53 -10.62 -56.54
C MET A 377 -27.61 -11.69 -57.14
N VAL A 378 -26.28 -11.52 -57.02
CA VAL A 378 -25.31 -12.54 -57.49
C VAL A 378 -25.48 -13.85 -56.72
N VAL A 379 -25.68 -13.79 -55.40
CA VAL A 379 -25.86 -14.99 -54.55
C VAL A 379 -27.19 -15.69 -54.85
N GLU A 380 -28.29 -14.95 -54.97
CA GLU A 380 -29.61 -15.50 -55.28
C GLU A 380 -29.63 -16.19 -56.65
N LYS A 381 -29.02 -15.57 -57.66
CA LYS A 381 -28.91 -16.14 -59.01
C LYS A 381 -28.03 -17.39 -59.01
N GLN A 382 -26.89 -17.38 -58.29
CA GLN A 382 -26.05 -18.56 -58.13
C GLN A 382 -26.81 -19.75 -57.50
N GLY A 383 -27.70 -19.49 -56.54
CA GLY A 383 -28.54 -20.52 -55.92
C GLY A 383 -29.64 -21.08 -56.82
N LYS A 384 -30.04 -20.33 -57.87
CA LYS A 384 -31.04 -20.76 -58.87
C LYS A 384 -30.41 -21.47 -60.08
N THR A 385 -29.10 -21.32 -60.30
CA THR A 385 -28.35 -21.99 -61.37
C THR A 385 -27.77 -23.36 -60.94
N ARG A 386 -27.80 -23.66 -59.63
CA ARG A 386 -27.57 -25.01 -59.10
C ARG A 386 -28.88 -25.78 -59.05
#